data_AF-A0A8X7BUR0-F1
#
_entry.id   AF-A0A8X7BUR0-F1
#
_cell.length_a   1.000
_cell.length_b   1.000
_cell.length_c   1.000
_cell.angle_alpha   90.00
_cell.angle_beta   90.00
_cell.angle_gamma   90.00
#
_symmetry.space_group_name_H-M   'P 1'
#
loop_
_entity.id
_entity.type
_entity.pdbx_description
1 polymer ?
#
loop_
_entity_poly.entity_id
_entity_poly.type
_entity_poly.pdbx_seq_one_letter_code
_entity_poly.pdbx_strand_id
1 'polypeptide(L)'
;MKISLFYAVNERTARHWFQKFKSGDLSLCDKDRTGLPQALDDEALKAVIEEDSSQMCGELVRQFNTSSETVRLHLHRLGKTYRLSKWVPYTLLEVHKQQRVAACLSLLSHHR
;
A
#
# COMPACT_ATOMS: atom_id res chain seq x y z
N MET A 1 -27.95 -30.46 -25.38
CA MET A 1 -27.11 -29.29 -25.69
C MET A 1 -27.95 -28.26 -26.41
N LYS A 2 -28.28 -27.13 -25.76
CA LYS A 2 -28.85 -25.95 -26.41
C LYS A 2 -27.92 -24.79 -26.08
N ILE A 3 -27.34 -24.20 -27.11
CA ILE A 3 -26.49 -23.01 -27.04
C ILE A 3 -27.30 -21.89 -27.71
N SER A 4 -27.23 -20.67 -27.16
CA SER A 4 -27.67 -19.38 -27.77
C SER A 4 -29.18 -19.08 -27.64
N LEU A 5 -29.71 -17.91 -27.25
CA LEU A 5 -29.21 -16.55 -27.00
C LEU A 5 -30.08 -15.89 -25.90
N PHE A 6 -29.49 -15.32 -24.85
CA PHE A 6 -30.16 -14.35 -23.98
C PHE A 6 -29.34 -13.05 -23.97
N TYR A 7 -29.24 -12.40 -25.14
CA TYR A 7 -28.64 -11.07 -25.29
C TYR A 7 -29.72 -10.01 -25.55
N ALA A 8 -30.88 -10.13 -24.91
CA ALA A 8 -31.83 -9.04 -24.88
C ALA A 8 -31.36 -8.02 -23.83
N VAL A 9 -30.89 -6.85 -24.28
CA VAL A 9 -30.54 -5.73 -23.40
C VAL A 9 -31.85 -5.21 -22.77
N ASN A 10 -31.87 -5.08 -21.44
CA ASN A 10 -33.02 -4.52 -20.72
C ASN A 10 -33.32 -3.09 -21.21
N GLU A 11 -34.61 -2.73 -21.37
CA GLU A 11 -35.08 -1.41 -21.80
C GLU A 11 -34.40 -0.26 -21.03
N ARG A 12 -34.20 -0.45 -19.70
CA ARG A 12 -33.52 0.53 -18.85
C ARG A 12 -32.07 0.77 -19.29
N THR A 13 -31.37 -0.30 -19.64
CA THR A 13 -29.98 -0.25 -20.12
C THR A 13 -29.91 0.40 -21.49
N ALA A 14 -30.82 0.05 -22.41
CA ALA A 14 -30.90 0.68 -23.74
C ALA A 14 -31.17 2.20 -23.66
N ARG A 15 -32.10 2.63 -22.79
CA ARG A 15 -32.40 4.05 -22.56
C ARG A 15 -31.19 4.80 -22.00
N HIS A 16 -30.46 4.20 -21.06
CA HIS A 16 -29.24 4.80 -20.49
C HIS A 16 -28.16 5.02 -21.56
N TRP A 17 -27.89 4.00 -22.38
CA TRP A 17 -26.93 4.12 -23.49
C TRP A 17 -27.35 5.17 -24.51
N PHE A 18 -28.64 5.23 -24.87
CA PHE A 18 -29.14 6.24 -25.79
C PHE A 18 -28.97 7.67 -25.25
N GLN A 19 -29.20 7.88 -23.95
CA GLN A 19 -28.94 9.16 -23.29
C GLN A 19 -27.45 9.51 -23.27
N LYS A 20 -26.58 8.54 -22.97
CA LYS A 20 -25.11 8.72 -22.98
C LYS A 20 -24.63 9.18 -24.36
N PHE A 21 -25.05 8.47 -25.42
CA PHE A 21 -24.70 8.83 -26.79
C PHE A 21 -25.28 10.17 -27.24
N LYS A 22 -26.52 10.49 -26.83
CA LYS A 22 -27.13 11.80 -27.11
C LYS A 22 -26.38 12.96 -26.45
N SER A 23 -25.71 12.72 -25.32
CA SER A 23 -24.86 13.72 -24.65
C SER A 23 -23.46 13.90 -25.28
N GLY A 24 -23.15 13.17 -26.35
CA GLY A 24 -21.86 13.21 -27.05
C GLY A 24 -20.79 12.28 -26.48
N ASP A 25 -21.08 11.57 -25.38
CA ASP A 25 -20.20 10.54 -24.81
C ASP A 25 -20.43 9.21 -25.56
N LEU A 26 -19.61 8.95 -26.57
CA LEU A 26 -19.60 7.71 -27.37
C LEU A 26 -18.72 6.61 -26.75
N SER A 27 -18.18 6.82 -25.54
CA SER A 27 -17.33 5.82 -24.90
C SER A 27 -18.12 4.59 -24.53
N LEU A 28 -17.65 3.42 -24.98
CA LEU A 28 -18.17 2.13 -24.57
C LEU A 28 -17.54 1.64 -23.26
N CYS A 29 -16.51 2.32 -22.76
CA CYS A 29 -15.88 1.99 -21.50
C CYS A 29 -16.81 2.36 -20.33
N ASP A 30 -16.83 1.48 -19.33
CA ASP A 30 -17.41 1.81 -18.04
C ASP A 30 -16.65 3.00 -17.45
N LYS A 31 -17.40 3.92 -16.84
CA LYS A 31 -16.80 5.00 -16.06
C LYS A 31 -16.10 4.40 -14.85
N ASP A 32 -15.07 5.08 -14.36
CA ASP A 32 -14.41 4.69 -13.12
C ASP A 32 -15.47 4.50 -12.04
N ARG A 33 -15.57 3.27 -11.57
CA ARG A 33 -16.48 2.93 -10.49
C ARG A 33 -15.90 3.59 -9.25
N THR A 34 -16.63 4.54 -8.68
CA THR A 34 -16.38 4.96 -7.30
C THR A 34 -16.57 3.73 -6.42
N GLY A 35 -15.47 3.07 -6.08
CA GLY A 35 -15.47 1.90 -5.22
C GLY A 35 -15.96 2.25 -3.80
N LEU A 36 -15.91 1.27 -2.91
CA LEU A 36 -16.13 1.52 -1.48
C LEU A 36 -15.13 2.57 -0.99
N PRO A 37 -15.56 3.62 -0.25
CA PRO A 37 -14.63 4.59 0.35
C PRO A 37 -13.53 3.85 1.12
N GLN A 38 -12.27 4.17 0.85
CA GLN A 38 -11.15 3.60 1.60
C GLN A 38 -11.32 4.01 3.07
N ALA A 39 -11.57 3.01 3.93
CA ALA A 39 -11.75 3.23 5.37
C ALA A 39 -10.46 3.67 6.07
N LEU A 40 -9.32 3.61 5.37
CA LEU A 40 -8.01 3.92 5.90
C LEU A 40 -7.23 4.74 4.87
N ASP A 41 -6.63 5.83 5.34
CA ASP A 41 -5.78 6.73 4.55
C ASP A 41 -4.37 6.13 4.40
N ASP A 42 -3.92 5.96 3.15
CA ASP A 42 -2.65 5.30 2.84
C ASP A 42 -1.46 6.16 3.27
N GLU A 43 -1.62 7.49 3.16
CA GLU A 43 -0.63 8.49 3.55
C GLU A 43 -0.44 8.51 5.07
N ALA A 44 -1.54 8.50 5.84
CA ALA A 44 -1.48 8.41 7.30
C ALA A 44 -0.83 7.10 7.77
N LEU A 45 -1.19 5.97 7.17
CA LEU A 45 -0.58 4.67 7.50
C LEU A 45 0.92 4.65 7.16
N LYS A 46 1.32 5.23 6.03
CA LYS A 46 2.72 5.34 5.66
C LYS A 46 3.52 6.17 6.67
N ALA A 47 2.99 7.30 7.14
CA ALA A 47 3.66 8.15 8.12
C ALA A 47 3.94 7.40 9.42
N VAL A 48 2.96 6.66 9.95
CA VAL A 48 3.11 5.85 11.17
C VAL A 48 4.19 4.78 11.03
N ILE A 49 4.24 4.10 9.88
CA ILE A 49 5.24 3.04 9.61
C ILE A 49 6.66 3.62 9.46
N GLU A 50 6.78 4.84 8.93
CA GLU A 50 8.08 5.51 8.79
C GLU A 50 8.61 6.03 10.13
N GLU A 51 7.73 6.43 11.04
CA GLU A 51 8.09 6.76 12.42
C GLU A 51 8.56 5.53 13.20
N ASP A 52 7.79 4.44 13.13
CA ASP A 52 8.15 3.19 13.80
C ASP A 52 7.79 1.97 12.94
N SER A 53 8.81 1.47 12.22
CA SER A 53 8.68 0.28 11.38
C SER A 53 8.54 -1.04 12.14
N SER A 54 8.69 -1.03 13.47
CA SER A 54 8.64 -2.24 14.31
C SER A 54 7.24 -2.61 14.79
N GLN A 55 6.26 -1.73 14.58
CA GLN A 55 4.88 -1.92 15.02
C GLN A 55 4.22 -3.15 14.40
N MET A 56 3.38 -3.81 15.20
CA MET A 56 2.62 -4.97 14.76
C MET A 56 1.30 -4.54 14.10
N CYS A 57 0.78 -5.35 13.17
CA CYS A 57 -0.53 -5.11 12.55
C CYS A 57 -1.66 -4.94 13.59
N GLY A 58 -1.58 -5.61 14.74
CA GLY A 58 -2.56 -5.47 15.81
C GLY A 58 -2.54 -4.09 16.48
N GLU A 59 -1.40 -3.43 16.54
CA GLU A 59 -1.26 -2.07 17.07
C GLU A 59 -1.83 -1.06 16.05
N LEU A 60 -1.51 -1.25 14.77
CA LEU A 60 -2.08 -0.46 13.68
C LEU A 60 -3.62 -0.56 13.63
N VAL A 61 -4.18 -1.77 13.82
CA VAL A 61 -5.63 -1.98 13.93
C VAL A 61 -6.25 -1.14 15.05
N ARG A 62 -5.60 -1.05 16.21
CA ARG A 62 -6.07 -0.25 17.34
C ARG A 62 -5.94 1.25 17.09
N GLN A 63 -4.83 1.68 16.48
CA GLN A 63 -4.57 3.09 16.17
C GLN A 63 -5.54 3.64 15.12
N PHE A 64 -5.76 2.88 14.04
CA PHE A 64 -6.64 3.28 12.94
C PHE A 64 -8.11 2.89 13.16
N ASN A 65 -8.41 2.13 14.21
CA ASN A 65 -9.75 1.58 14.50
C ASN A 65 -10.39 0.89 13.28
N THR A 66 -9.60 0.13 12.52
CA THR A 66 -10.02 -0.57 11.31
C THR A 66 -9.82 -2.08 11.44
N SER A 67 -10.36 -2.85 10.49
CA SER A 67 -10.15 -4.30 10.50
C SER A 67 -8.70 -4.68 10.16
N SER A 68 -8.22 -5.79 10.71
CA SER A 68 -6.90 -6.35 10.39
C SER A 68 -6.72 -6.63 8.89
N GLU A 69 -7.79 -7.03 8.21
CA GLU A 69 -7.78 -7.26 6.77
C GLU A 69 -7.55 -5.96 5.99
N THR A 70 -8.21 -4.88 6.40
CA THR A 70 -8.02 -3.54 5.82
C THR A 70 -6.57 -3.10 5.97
N VAL A 71 -6.02 -3.13 7.19
CA VAL A 71 -4.61 -2.77 7.42
C VAL A 71 -3.67 -3.59 6.55
N ARG A 72 -3.86 -4.91 6.48
CA ARG A 72 -3.00 -5.81 5.66
C ARG A 72 -3.09 -5.51 4.16
N LEU A 73 -4.30 -5.21 3.66
CA LEU A 73 -4.51 -4.84 2.26
C LEU A 73 -3.76 -3.55 1.91
N HIS A 74 -3.89 -2.54 2.77
CA HIS A 74 -3.24 -1.24 2.58
C HIS A 74 -1.70 -1.34 2.72
N LEU A 75 -1.19 -2.11 3.68
CA LEU A 75 0.24 -2.43 3.78
C LEU A 75 0.78 -3.08 2.50
N HIS A 76 0.02 -4.00 1.91
CA HIS A 76 0.38 -4.63 0.64
C HIS A 76 0.37 -3.65 -0.53
N ARG A 77 -0.61 -2.73 -0.59
CA ARG A 77 -0.63 -1.65 -1.60
C ARG A 77 0.57 -0.72 -1.48
N LEU A 78 1.00 -0.42 -0.26
CA LEU A 78 2.21 0.37 0.03
C LEU A 78 3.52 -0.41 -0.19
N GLY A 79 3.47 -1.69 -0.55
CA GLY A 79 4.64 -2.55 -0.73
C GLY A 79 5.40 -2.85 0.58
N LYS A 80 4.75 -2.68 1.73
CA LYS A 80 5.35 -2.95 3.05
C LYS A 80 5.23 -4.43 3.37
N THR A 81 6.34 -5.04 3.79
CA THR A 81 6.41 -6.44 4.20
C THR A 81 7.10 -6.55 5.54
N TYR A 82 6.65 -7.48 6.36
CA TYR A 82 7.30 -7.76 7.63
C TYR A 82 8.66 -8.42 7.38
N ARG A 83 9.70 -7.91 8.05
CA ARG A 83 11.05 -8.50 8.06
C ARG A 83 11.57 -8.52 9.47
N LEU A 84 12.24 -9.61 9.83
CA LEU A 84 12.92 -9.72 11.12
C LEU A 84 14.09 -8.74 11.18
N SER A 85 14.26 -8.10 12.34
CA SER A 85 15.43 -7.29 12.63
C SER A 85 16.70 -8.12 12.52
N LYS A 86 17.78 -7.51 12.02
CA LYS A 86 19.09 -8.16 11.97
C LYS A 86 19.65 -8.27 13.39
N TRP A 87 20.16 -9.45 13.72
CA TRP A 87 20.85 -9.64 15.00
C TRP A 87 22.19 -8.91 14.99
N VAL A 88 22.43 -8.10 16.02
CA VAL A 88 23.69 -7.39 16.24
C VAL A 88 24.28 -7.89 17.55
N PRO A 89 25.52 -8.45 17.56
CA PRO A 89 26.06 -9.15 18.73
C PRO A 89 26.17 -8.34 20.02
N TYR A 90 26.42 -7.03 19.90
CA TYR A 90 26.58 -6.15 21.05
C TYR A 90 25.92 -4.79 20.79
N THR A 91 25.36 -4.23 21.84
CA THR A 91 24.88 -2.84 21.85
C THR A 91 26.08 -1.91 21.94
N LEU A 92 26.44 -1.27 20.83
CA LEU A 92 27.52 -0.29 20.79
C LEU A 92 27.12 1.00 21.51
N LEU A 93 27.89 1.41 22.52
CA LEU A 93 27.86 2.77 23.02
C LEU A 93 28.40 3.74 21.95
N GLU A 94 28.01 5.01 22.06
CA GLU A 94 28.38 6.03 21.08
C GLU A 94 29.90 6.20 20.95
N VAL A 95 30.62 6.12 22.07
CA VAL A 95 32.09 6.14 22.09
C VAL A 95 32.69 4.99 21.27
N HIS A 96 32.14 3.77 21.41
CA HIS A 96 32.60 2.61 20.65
C HIS A 96 32.32 2.77 19.15
N LYS A 97 31.20 3.42 18.77
CA LYS A 97 30.93 3.72 17.35
C LYS A 97 31.95 4.70 16.79
N GLN A 98 32.24 5.78 17.51
CA GLN A 98 33.22 6.80 17.09
C GLN A 98 34.62 6.21 16.90
N GLN A 99 35.07 5.40 17.85
CA GLN A 99 36.37 4.71 17.76
C GLN A 99 36.45 3.81 16.51
N ARG A 100 35.39 3.05 16.23
CA ARG A 100 35.33 2.19 15.03
C ARG A 100 35.39 3.00 13.74
N VAL A 101 34.64 4.10 13.66
CA VAL A 101 34.66 4.98 12.49
C VAL A 101 36.06 5.57 12.27
N ALA A 102 36.69 6.08 13.33
CA ALA A 102 38.05 6.63 13.25
C ALA A 102 39.08 5.59 12.78
N ALA A 103 39.02 4.38 13.33
CA ALA A 103 39.90 3.28 12.93
C ALA A 103 39.70 2.91 11.44
N CYS A 104 38.46 2.77 10.99
CA CYS A 104 38.15 2.49 9.59
C CYS A 104 38.63 3.60 8.65
N LEU A 105 38.47 4.87 9.01
CA LEU A 105 38.93 6.00 8.20
C LEU A 105 40.45 6.04 8.08
N SER A 106 41.18 5.79 9.18
CA SER A 106 42.63 5.69 9.16
C SER A 106 43.08 4.55 8.23
N LEU A 107 42.53 3.34 8.39
CA LEU A 107 42.86 2.19 7.55
C LEU A 107 42.56 2.45 6.06
N LEU A 108 41.42 3.06 5.73
CA LEU A 108 41.07 3.42 4.36
C LEU A 108 42.04 4.45 3.77
N SER A 109 42.51 5.41 4.57
CA SER A 109 43.46 6.43 4.11
C SER A 109 44.87 5.90 3.86
N HIS A 110 45.28 4.84 4.58
CA HIS A 110 46.57 4.18 4.41
C HIS A 110 46.62 3.21 3.22
N HIS A 111 45.45 2.79 2.71
CA HIS A 111 45.32 1.91 1.54
C HIS A 111 45.07 2.65 0.21
N ARG A 112 45.25 3.98 0.18
CA ARG A 112 45.36 4.81 -1.02
C ARG A 112 46.82 5.08 -1.33
#